data_AF-A0AAD8ZG54-F1
#
_entry.id   AF-A0AAD8ZG54-F1
#
_cell.length_a   1.000
_cell.length_b   1.000
_cell.length_c   1.000
_cell.angle_alpha   90.00
_cell.angle_beta   90.00
_cell.angle_gamma   90.00
#
_symmetry.space_group_name_H-M   'P 1'
#
loop_
_entity.id
_entity.type
_entity.pdbx_description
1 polymer ?
#
loop_
_entity_poly.entity_id
_entity_poly.type
_entity_poly.pdbx_seq_one_letter_code
_entity_poly.pdbx_strand_id
1 'polypeptide(L)'
;HAQCGLDLRHVTVIELVGMYPAQLGRIRHRLIPPGLALQLRLLLQLSQNSFNLVLLDKQGVDKQRYTYPITAAELFSTIDTFPLRTEEAILQKEAGHSC
;
A
#
# COMPACT_ATOMS: atom_id res chain seq x y z
N HIS A 1 -7.27 -12.54 -11.83
CA HIS A 1 -8.38 -11.69 -11.34
C HIS A 1 -7.84 -10.42 -10.72
N ALA A 2 -7.19 -9.57 -11.52
CA ALA A 2 -6.71 -8.25 -11.10
C ALA A 2 -7.14 -7.26 -12.18
N GLN A 3 -8.45 -7.05 -12.31
CA GLN A 3 -9.04 -6.23 -13.39
C GLN A 3 -8.87 -4.72 -13.15
N CYS A 4 -8.47 -4.30 -11.94
CA CYS A 4 -8.44 -2.90 -11.50
C CYS A 4 -7.17 -2.56 -10.75
N GLY A 5 -6.64 -1.37 -10.98
CA GLY A 5 -5.47 -0.83 -10.27
C GLY A 5 -5.79 -0.31 -8.86
N LEU A 6 -4.83 0.43 -8.28
CA LEU A 6 -5.00 1.08 -6.97
C LEU A 6 -6.02 2.22 -6.99
N ASP A 7 -6.40 2.72 -8.15
CA ASP A 7 -7.27 3.91 -8.26
C ASP A 7 -8.69 3.65 -7.78
N LEU A 8 -9.14 2.40 -7.79
CA LEU A 8 -10.43 1.97 -7.26
C LEU A 8 -10.33 1.34 -5.87
N ARG A 9 -9.19 1.45 -5.19
CA ARG A 9 -9.00 0.94 -3.83
C ARG A 9 -8.61 2.10 -2.93
N HIS A 10 -9.43 2.42 -1.93
CA HIS A 10 -9.12 3.48 -0.96
C HIS A 10 -8.10 3.00 0.07
N VAL A 11 -6.88 2.75 -0.41
CA VAL A 11 -5.73 2.32 0.38
C VAL A 11 -4.50 3.15 0.01
N THR A 12 -3.57 3.23 0.95
CA THR A 12 -2.23 3.77 0.71
C THR A 12 -1.22 2.63 0.80
N VAL A 13 -0.56 2.36 -0.32
CA VAL A 13 0.56 1.40 -0.38
C VAL A 13 1.85 2.18 -0.20
N ILE A 14 2.67 1.77 0.76
CA ILE A 14 4.00 2.33 1.01
C ILE A 14 5.03 1.23 0.79
N GLU A 15 5.98 1.42 -0.13
CA GLU A 15 7.13 0.54 -0.34
C GLU A 15 8.40 1.25 0.09
N LEU A 16 9.28 0.58 0.82
CA LEU A 16 10.54 1.13 1.33
C LEU A 16 11.68 0.13 1.09
N VAL A 17 12.76 0.58 0.45
CA VAL A 17 13.90 -0.24 0.01
C VAL A 17 15.23 0.46 0.32
N GLY A 18 16.31 -0.31 0.45
CA GLY A 18 17.67 0.21 0.64
C GLY A 18 18.02 0.58 2.09
N MET A 19 19.23 1.11 2.26
CA MET A 19 19.84 1.52 3.54
C MET A 19 20.25 3.00 3.47
N TYR A 20 20.21 3.71 4.59
CA TYR A 20 20.54 5.14 4.62
C TYR A 20 22.02 5.35 4.23
N PRO A 21 22.35 6.35 3.37
CA PRO A 21 21.49 7.40 2.82
C PRO A 21 20.76 7.03 1.51
N ALA A 22 21.06 5.89 0.90
CA ALA A 22 20.41 5.39 -0.32
C ALA A 22 19.04 4.71 -0.03
N GLN A 23 18.24 5.27 0.88
CA GLN A 23 16.87 4.80 1.12
C GLN A 23 15.95 5.32 0.02
N LEU A 24 15.28 4.38 -0.64
CA LEU A 24 14.22 4.68 -1.59
C LEU A 24 12.90 4.33 -0.95
N GLY A 25 11.88 5.13 -1.24
CA GLY A 25 10.52 4.80 -0.88
C GLY A 25 9.55 5.20 -1.97
N ARG A 26 8.36 4.60 -1.96
CA ARG A 26 7.28 4.90 -2.87
C ARG A 26 5.96 4.88 -2.12
N ILE A 27 5.12 5.91 -2.33
CA ILE A 27 3.73 5.92 -1.90
C ILE A 27 2.86 5.85 -3.14
N ARG A 28 2.03 4.79 -3.26
CA ARG A 28 1.29 4.46 -4.48
C ARG A 28 2.24 4.41 -5.69
N HIS A 29 2.19 5.41 -6.57
CA HIS A 29 3.04 5.49 -7.78
C HIS A 29 4.15 6.56 -7.67
N ARG A 30 4.32 7.22 -6.52
CA ARG A 30 5.23 8.37 -6.36
C ARG A 30 6.42 8.01 -5.50
N LEU A 31 7.62 8.26 -6.02
CA LEU A 31 8.85 8.19 -5.22
C LEU A 31 8.83 9.25 -4.13
N ILE A 32 9.38 8.91 -2.97
CA ILE A 32 9.52 9.84 -1.84
C ILE A 32 11.00 10.14 -1.57
N PRO A 33 11.32 11.33 -1.04
CA PRO A 33 12.68 11.66 -0.63
C PRO A 33 13.21 10.70 0.45
N PRO A 34 14.53 10.43 0.49
CA PRO A 34 15.13 9.54 1.50
C PRO A 34 14.81 9.94 2.95
N GLY A 35 14.75 11.25 3.25
CA GLY A 35 14.37 11.72 4.59
C GLY A 35 12.96 11.32 5.00
N LEU A 36 12.00 11.36 4.07
CA LEU A 36 10.63 10.90 4.33
C LEU A 36 10.57 9.38 4.46
N ALA A 37 11.33 8.63 3.65
CA ALA A 37 11.46 7.19 3.79
C ALA A 37 11.98 6.79 5.19
N LEU A 38 13.01 7.47 5.69
CA LEU A 38 13.54 7.26 7.03
C LEU A 38 12.48 7.54 8.12
N GLN A 39 11.80 8.68 8.03
CA GLN A 39 10.74 9.06 8.97
C GLN A 39 9.60 8.04 9.01
N LEU A 40 9.15 7.56 7.85
CA LEU A 40 8.11 6.53 7.77
C LEU A 40 8.57 5.21 8.40
N ARG A 41 9.82 4.78 8.17
CA ARG A 41 10.34 3.58 8.82
C ARG A 41 10.36 3.72 10.34
N LEU A 42 10.74 4.88 10.87
CA LEU A 42 10.73 5.13 12.31
C LEU A 42 9.31 5.14 12.88
N LEU A 43 8.39 5.89 12.24
CA LEU A 43 7.00 6.02 12.68
C LEU A 43 6.25 4.69 12.66
N LEU A 44 6.42 3.90 11.60
CA LEU A 44 5.76 2.61 11.41
C LEU A 44 6.53 1.45 12.05
N GLN A 45 7.66 1.72 12.71
CA GLN A 45 8.52 0.71 13.35
C GLN A 45 8.95 -0.40 12.38
N LEU A 46 9.44 0.01 11.21
CA LEU A 46 9.92 -0.88 10.15
C LEU A 46 11.43 -1.08 10.25
N SER A 47 11.89 -2.24 9.81
CA SER A 47 13.32 -2.53 9.66
C SER A 47 13.98 -1.48 8.77
N GLN A 48 15.18 -1.04 9.12
CA GLN A 48 15.96 -0.05 8.35
C GLN A 48 16.74 -0.67 7.18
N ASN A 49 16.89 -1.99 7.19
CA ASN A 49 17.85 -2.70 6.34
C ASN A 49 17.17 -3.72 5.41
N SER A 50 15.85 -3.85 5.47
CA SER A 50 15.09 -4.75 4.61
C SER A 50 14.05 -4.00 3.78
N PHE A 51 13.55 -4.68 2.76
CA PHE A 51 12.33 -4.30 2.06
C PHE A 51 11.16 -4.30 3.04
N ASN A 52 10.28 -3.30 2.92
CA ASN A 52 9.00 -3.28 3.62
C ASN A 52 7.93 -2.74 2.66
N LEU A 53 6.80 -3.43 2.57
CA LEU A 53 5.57 -2.94 1.95
C LEU A 53 4.49 -2.87 3.03
N VAL A 54 3.83 -1.72 3.16
CA VAL A 54 2.78 -1.48 4.17
C VAL A 54 1.50 -1.02 3.49
N LEU A 55 0.37 -1.59 3.91
CA LEU A 55 -0.97 -1.21 3.51
C LEU A 55 -1.65 -0.44 4.62
N LEU A 56 -1.93 0.83 4.35
CA LEU A 56 -2.74 1.68 5.22
C LEU A 56 -4.14 1.84 4.61
N ASP A 57 -5.18 1.79 5.43
CA ASP A 57 -6.54 2.13 4.97
C ASP A 57 -6.71 3.65 4.77
N LYS A 58 -7.92 4.07 4.39
CA LYS A 58 -8.26 5.49 4.19
C LYS A 58 -8.14 6.36 5.44
N GLN A 59 -8.14 5.76 6.63
CA GLN A 59 -7.88 6.46 7.91
C GLN A 59 -6.39 6.48 8.27
N GLY A 60 -5.51 5.88 7.46
CA GLY A 60 -4.09 5.74 7.76
C GLY A 60 -3.79 4.61 8.74
N VAL A 61 -4.75 3.71 9.01
CA VAL A 61 -4.58 2.59 9.92
C VAL A 61 -3.83 1.46 9.20
N ASP A 62 -2.80 0.94 9.86
CA ASP A 62 -2.02 -0.20 9.40
C ASP A 62 -2.86 -1.49 9.35
N LYS A 63 -2.98 -2.06 8.16
CA LYS A 63 -3.75 -3.29 7.91
C LYS A 63 -2.88 -4.50 7.64
N GLN A 64 -1.78 -4.32 6.92
CA GLN A 64 -0.96 -5.43 6.46
C GLN A 64 0.45 -4.97 6.14
N ARG A 65 1.42 -5.81 6.46
CA ARG A 65 2.84 -5.60 6.15
C ARG A 65 3.42 -6.80 5.41
N TYR A 66 4.39 -6.55 4.54
CA TYR A 66 5.20 -7.56 3.88
C TYR A 66 6.67 -7.18 3.96
N THR A 67 7.52 -8.16 4.24
CA THR A 67 8.98 -8.01 4.28
C THR A 67 9.65 -8.47 2.97
N TYR A 68 8.84 -8.83 1.97
CA TYR A 68 9.25 -9.27 0.65
C TYR A 68 8.33 -8.65 -0.42
N PRO A 69 8.83 -8.47 -1.66
CA PRO A 69 8.00 -7.99 -2.77
C PRO A 69 6.87 -8.98 -3.06
N ILE A 70 5.66 -8.47 -3.31
CA ILE A 70 4.50 -9.25 -3.72
C ILE A 70 3.98 -8.78 -5.07
N THR A 71 3.26 -9.64 -5.76
CA THR A 71 2.65 -9.28 -7.04
C THR A 71 1.47 -8.32 -6.83
N ALA A 72 1.15 -7.53 -7.86
CA ALA A 72 -0.05 -6.69 -7.83
C ALA A 72 -1.33 -7.52 -7.64
N ALA A 73 -1.39 -8.72 -8.21
CA ALA A 73 -2.56 -9.60 -8.07
C ALA A 73 -2.76 -10.08 -6.62
N GLU A 74 -1.70 -10.49 -5.93
CA GLU A 74 -1.74 -10.87 -4.52
C GLU A 74 -2.10 -9.68 -3.63
N LEU A 75 -1.49 -8.53 -3.90
CA LEU A 75 -1.77 -7.28 -3.21
C LEU A 75 -3.25 -6.91 -3.30
N PHE A 76 -3.80 -6.91 -4.51
CA PHE A 76 -5.21 -6.57 -4.74
C PHE A 76 -6.16 -7.58 -4.11
N SER A 77 -5.85 -8.87 -4.23
CA SER A 77 -6.63 -9.93 -3.60
C SER A 77 -6.68 -9.74 -2.08
N THR A 78 -5.56 -9.35 -1.47
CA THR A 78 -5.49 -9.05 -0.03
C THR A 78 -6.35 -7.84 0.32
N ILE A 79 -6.23 -6.73 -0.42
CA ILE A 79 -7.05 -5.53 -0.18
C ILE A 79 -8.55 -5.84 -0.30
N ASP A 80 -8.93 -6.66 -1.27
CA ASP A 80 -10.33 -7.05 -1.52
C ASP A 80 -10.92 -7.93 -0.40
N THR A 81 -10.11 -8.40 0.57
CA THR A 81 -10.60 -9.05 1.80
C THR A 81 -10.97 -8.08 2.92
N PHE A 82 -10.61 -6.80 2.83
CA PHE A 82 -10.82 -5.86 3.91
C PHE A 82 -12.31 -5.48 4.04
N PRO A 83 -12.90 -5.43 5.26
CA PRO A 83 -14.32 -5.14 5.42
C PRO A 83 -14.78 -3.83 4.76
N LEU A 84 -14.01 -2.75 4.94
CA LEU A 84 -14.28 -1.45 4.31
C LEU A 84 -14.23 -1.50 2.79
N ARG A 85 -13.39 -2.36 2.21
CA ARG A 85 -13.27 -2.52 0.76
C ARG A 85 -14.50 -3.19 0.16
N THR A 86 -15.12 -4.11 0.88
CA THR A 86 -16.37 -4.78 0.46
C THR A 86 -17.51 -3.77 0.30
N GLU A 87 -17.69 -2.87 1.27
CA GLU A 87 -18.70 -1.81 1.20
C GLU A 87 -18.42 -0.84 0.03
N GLU A 88 -17.16 -0.45 -0.15
CA GLU A 88 -16.75 0.43 -1.25
C GLU A 88 -16.96 -0.21 -2.63
N ALA A 89 -16.80 -1.54 -2.76
CA ALA A 89 -17.05 -2.27 -4.00
C ALA A 89 -18.53 -2.22 -4.41
N ILE A 90 -19.45 -2.29 -3.44
CA ILE A 90 -20.89 -2.17 -3.68
C ILE A 90 -21.21 -0.77 -4.21
N LEU A 91 -20.73 0.28 -3.53
CA LEU A 91 -20.94 1.66 -3.94
C LEU A 91 -20.34 1.96 -5.32
N GLN A 92 -19.16 1.42 -5.62
CA GLN A 92 -18.54 1.56 -6.94
C GLN A 92 -19.41 0.94 -8.04
N LYS A 93 -19.96 -0.24 -7.79
CA LYS A 93 -20.86 -0.92 -8.71
C LYS A 93 -22.15 -0.12 -8.95
N GLU A 94 -22.73 0.43 -7.89
CA GLU A 94 -23.91 1.30 -7.98
C GLU A 94 -23.63 2.59 -8.77
N ALA A 95 -22.42 3.15 -8.63
CA ALA A 95 -21.96 4.31 -9.39
C ALA A 95 -21.58 3.99 -10.86
N GLY A 96 -21.72 2.73 -11.30
CA GLY A 96 -21.38 2.31 -12.65
C GLY A 96 -19.88 2.16 -12.91
N HIS A 97 -19.04 2.16 -11.86
CA HIS A 97 -17.64 1.78 -11.99
C HIS A 97 -17.56 0.27 -12.24
N SER A 98 -17.29 -0.12 -13.49
CA SER A 98 -17.15 -1.52 -13.88
C SER A 98 -15.68 -1.92 -13.89
N CYS A 99 -15.33 -2.72 -12.89
CA CYS A 99 -13.97 -3.17 -12.62
C CYS A 99 -14.06 -4.25 -11.51
#